data_AF-A0A6B2FXW5-F1
#
_entry.id   AF-A0A6B2FXW5-F1
#
_cell.length_a   1.000
_cell.length_b   1.000
_cell.length_c   1.000
_cell.angle_alpha   90.00
_cell.angle_beta   90.00
_cell.angle_gamma   90.00
#
_symmetry.space_group_name_H-M   'P 1'
#
loop_
_entity.id
_entity.type
_entity.pdbx_description
1 polymer ?
#
loop_
_entity_poly.entity_id
_entity_poly.type
_entity_poly.pdbx_seq_one_letter_code
_entity_poly.pdbx_strand_id
1 'polypeptide(L)'
;LITFRMTALLVNNKLSTIITKQGVGQTIVHELAHQWFGNLVTMKWWNDIWLNEGFATFMESYVMNIHYPSWRMFDQFAYSLILPAMTYDQLSTTHPVAMDSDFTENIHLMFDHISYNKGATILFMLMNTIGESTFMKCVQIYLKNFAYSNSDSLSLWEIVTNVTGNKIFEEMMTAWTLNQGYPIVTISTTNTTGLYLVSQERMLLTADKNKLNHTAHAEIYWPIPIDYVTETEPFNSKRVWLTSKSKTFNFSSNYEWIKINHNFGYYYRTHYGKGILEKISLSLKKNPSVAV
;
A
#
# COMPACT_ATOMS: atom_id res chain seq x y z
N LEU A 1 12.27 -7.43 26.88
CA LEU A 1 13.39 -6.46 26.96
C LEU A 1 13.72 -6.05 25.54
N ILE A 2 13.44 -4.81 25.15
CA ILE A 2 13.75 -4.30 23.81
C ILE A 2 15.20 -3.79 23.80
N THR A 3 15.96 -4.11 22.76
CA THR A 3 17.34 -3.66 22.58
C THR A 3 17.45 -2.68 21.42
N PHE A 4 18.26 -1.64 21.58
CA PHE A 4 18.45 -0.61 20.56
C PHE A 4 19.93 -0.37 20.30
N ARG A 5 20.27 -0.03 19.06
CA ARG A 5 21.51 0.70 18.78
C ARG A 5 21.41 2.08 19.43
N MET A 6 22.52 2.65 19.91
CA MET A 6 22.52 4.00 20.51
C MET A 6 21.91 5.06 19.57
N THR A 7 22.18 4.96 18.26
CA THR A 7 21.66 5.87 17.23
C THR A 7 20.15 5.75 16.99
N ALA A 8 19.52 4.67 17.47
CA ALA A 8 18.09 4.39 17.32
C ALA A 8 17.30 4.67 18.62
N LEU A 9 17.94 5.24 19.65
CA LEU A 9 17.32 5.53 20.93
C LEU A 9 17.69 6.92 21.48
N LEU A 10 18.96 7.33 21.32
CA LEU A 10 19.45 8.56 21.92
C LEU A 10 19.23 9.77 20.99
N VAL A 11 18.61 10.83 21.53
CA VAL A 11 18.41 12.11 20.87
C VAL A 11 19.10 13.21 21.66
N ASN A 12 19.84 14.07 20.96
CA ASN A 12 20.37 15.32 21.53
C ASN A 12 19.50 16.49 21.06
N ASN A 13 18.82 17.17 21.98
CA ASN A 13 17.89 18.24 21.63
C ASN A 13 18.52 19.42 20.89
N LYS A 14 19.83 19.65 21.06
CA LYS A 14 20.58 20.75 20.42
C LYS A 14 21.22 20.34 19.08
N LEU A 15 21.58 19.06 18.93
CA LEU A 15 22.38 18.59 17.78
C LEU A 15 21.59 17.69 16.80
N SER A 16 20.57 16.97 17.27
CA SER A 16 19.81 16.05 16.43
C SER A 16 18.85 16.81 15.51
N THR A 17 18.94 16.50 14.22
CA THR A 17 18.02 17.02 13.20
C THR A 17 16.59 16.49 13.41
N ILE A 18 15.61 17.11 12.75
CA ILE A 18 14.23 16.62 12.75
C ILE A 18 14.12 15.20 12.17
N ILE A 19 14.88 14.90 11.11
CA ILE A 19 14.92 13.57 10.48
C ILE A 19 15.45 12.53 11.47
N THR A 20 16.49 12.88 12.24
CA THR A 20 17.01 12.00 13.30
C THR A 20 15.97 11.74 14.39
N LYS A 21 15.24 12.78 14.81
CA LYS A 21 14.18 12.65 15.82
C LYS A 21 13.01 11.80 15.31
N GLN A 22 12.63 11.98 14.04
CA GLN A 22 11.64 11.14 13.35
C GLN A 22 12.08 9.69 13.33
N GLY A 23 13.30 9.39 12.85
CA GLY A 23 13.83 8.04 12.79
C GLY A 23 13.89 7.35 14.16
N VAL A 24 14.39 8.03 15.20
CA VAL A 24 14.39 7.46 16.56
C VAL A 24 12.97 7.22 17.06
N GLY A 25 12.05 8.17 16.86
CA GLY A 25 10.65 8.02 17.25
C GLY A 25 9.99 6.83 16.54
N GLN A 26 10.19 6.70 15.24
CA GLN A 26 9.72 5.58 14.43
C GLN A 26 10.26 4.25 14.96
N THR A 27 11.57 4.10 15.16
CA THR A 27 12.15 2.86 15.68
C THR A 27 11.61 2.50 17.06
N ILE A 28 11.47 3.47 17.98
CA ILE A 28 10.88 3.19 19.30
C ILE A 28 9.45 2.68 19.15
N VAL A 29 8.63 3.33 18.33
CA VAL A 29 7.24 2.91 18.13
C VAL A 29 7.16 1.55 17.42
N HIS A 30 8.03 1.26 16.45
CA HIS A 30 8.13 -0.02 15.76
C HIS A 30 8.34 -1.17 16.76
N GLU A 31 9.35 -1.03 17.64
CA GLU A 31 9.63 -2.06 18.65
C GLU A 31 8.55 -2.17 19.73
N LEU A 32 7.87 -1.07 20.05
CA LEU A 32 6.69 -1.10 20.92
C LEU A 32 5.50 -1.77 20.24
N ALA A 33 5.30 -1.56 18.94
CA ALA A 33 4.26 -2.23 18.17
C ALA A 33 4.48 -3.75 18.14
N HIS A 34 5.73 -4.21 18.11
CA HIS A 34 6.05 -5.64 18.22
C HIS A 34 5.59 -6.29 19.54
N GLN A 35 5.31 -5.52 20.60
CA GLN A 35 4.72 -6.08 21.81
C GLN A 35 3.32 -6.68 21.52
N TRP A 36 2.61 -6.17 20.50
CA TRP A 36 1.35 -6.74 20.01
C TRP A 36 1.56 -7.59 18.74
N PHE A 37 2.26 -7.05 17.74
CA PHE A 37 2.49 -7.68 16.43
C PHE A 37 3.85 -8.39 16.40
N GLY A 38 3.88 -9.61 16.93
CA GLY A 38 5.06 -10.45 16.98
C GLY A 38 5.19 -11.16 18.33
N ASN A 39 5.00 -10.45 19.44
CA ASN A 39 5.08 -11.04 20.78
C ASN A 39 3.73 -11.59 21.26
N LEU A 40 2.69 -10.75 21.29
CA LEU A 40 1.35 -11.18 21.72
C LEU A 40 0.70 -12.08 20.67
N VAL A 41 0.80 -11.69 19.39
CA VAL A 41 0.35 -12.49 18.25
C VAL A 41 1.54 -12.68 17.33
N THR A 42 1.98 -13.93 17.16
CA THR A 42 3.14 -14.26 16.31
C THR A 42 2.65 -14.91 15.02
N MET A 43 3.24 -14.60 13.86
CA MET A 43 2.93 -15.37 12.64
C MET A 43 3.10 -16.89 12.87
N LYS A 44 2.26 -17.73 12.25
CA LYS A 44 2.35 -19.20 12.36
C LYS A 44 3.69 -19.73 11.87
N TRP A 45 4.21 -19.12 10.81
CA TRP A 45 5.50 -19.46 10.23
C TRP A 45 6.12 -18.27 9.49
N TRP A 46 7.41 -18.34 9.22
CA TRP A 46 8.20 -17.25 8.63
C TRP A 46 7.68 -16.76 7.28
N ASN A 47 6.94 -17.59 6.54
CA ASN A 47 6.34 -17.22 5.27
C ASN A 47 5.36 -16.03 5.38
N ASP A 48 4.84 -15.77 6.58
CA ASP A 48 3.96 -14.65 6.94
C ASP A 48 4.66 -13.61 7.84
N ILE A 49 6.00 -13.48 7.81
CA ILE A 49 6.76 -12.52 8.65
C ILE A 49 6.26 -11.06 8.53
N TRP A 50 5.65 -10.71 7.41
CA TRP A 50 5.04 -9.39 7.18
C TRP A 50 3.92 -9.08 8.19
N LEU A 51 3.26 -10.08 8.79
CA LEU A 51 2.27 -9.88 9.86
C LEU A 51 2.88 -9.26 11.10
N ASN A 52 4.18 -9.44 11.31
CA ASN A 52 4.93 -8.77 12.36
C ASN A 52 5.51 -7.46 11.82
N GLU A 53 6.37 -7.54 10.81
CA GLU A 53 7.19 -6.41 10.35
C GLU A 53 6.38 -5.35 9.60
N GLY A 54 5.45 -5.77 8.74
CA GLY A 54 4.57 -4.86 8.01
C GLY A 54 3.60 -4.13 8.94
N PHE A 55 3.06 -4.81 9.95
CA PHE A 55 2.24 -4.16 10.98
C PHE A 55 3.03 -3.19 11.84
N ALA A 56 4.21 -3.59 12.33
CA ALA A 56 5.06 -2.69 13.11
C ALA A 56 5.46 -1.45 12.30
N THR A 57 5.84 -1.64 11.03
CA THR A 57 6.18 -0.56 10.08
C THR A 57 4.97 0.37 9.81
N PHE A 58 3.76 -0.18 9.71
CA PHE A 58 2.55 0.63 9.59
C PHE A 58 2.26 1.43 10.87
N MET A 59 2.35 0.77 12.03
CA MET A 59 2.04 1.36 13.32
C MET A 59 3.01 2.46 13.71
N GLU A 60 4.30 2.36 13.34
CA GLU A 60 5.23 3.49 13.54
C GLU A 60 4.77 4.75 12.81
N SER A 61 4.32 4.63 11.56
CA SER A 61 3.84 5.78 10.80
C SER A 61 2.52 6.30 11.39
N TYR A 62 1.59 5.42 11.71
CA TYR A 62 0.26 5.77 12.24
C TYR A 62 0.34 6.48 13.59
N VAL A 63 1.04 5.90 14.56
CA VAL A 63 1.16 6.45 15.92
C VAL A 63 1.96 7.75 15.90
N MET A 64 3.04 7.83 15.12
CA MET A 64 3.82 9.06 14.99
C MET A 64 3.01 10.17 14.33
N ASN A 65 2.15 9.87 13.36
CA ASN A 65 1.24 10.84 12.75
C ASN A 65 0.26 11.45 13.77
N ILE A 66 -0.25 10.63 14.71
CA ILE A 66 -1.20 11.06 15.75
C ILE A 66 -0.50 11.87 16.84
N HIS A 67 0.62 11.38 17.37
CA HIS A 67 1.28 12.00 18.52
C HIS A 67 2.18 13.18 18.14
N TYR A 68 2.64 13.23 16.89
CA TYR A 68 3.47 14.31 16.36
C TYR A 68 2.89 14.87 15.04
N PRO A 69 1.69 15.47 15.05
CA PRO A 69 0.99 15.89 13.84
C PRO A 69 1.79 16.91 13.00
N SER A 70 2.61 17.74 13.65
CA SER A 70 3.52 18.67 12.95
C SER A 70 4.55 17.98 12.05
N TRP A 71 4.81 16.69 12.25
CA TRP A 71 5.74 15.91 11.44
C TRP A 71 5.11 15.38 10.16
N ARG A 72 3.77 15.40 10.04
CA ARG A 72 3.05 15.05 8.82
C ARG A 72 3.49 13.68 8.25
N MET A 73 3.59 12.67 9.12
CA MET A 73 4.17 11.36 8.77
C MET A 73 3.41 10.69 7.61
N PHE A 74 2.09 10.86 7.52
CA PHE A 74 1.32 10.33 6.40
C PHE A 74 1.58 11.02 5.07
N ASP A 75 1.89 12.32 5.06
CA ASP A 75 2.29 13.02 3.84
C ASP A 75 3.67 12.55 3.33
N GLN A 76 4.49 12.03 4.24
CA GLN A 76 5.77 11.43 3.92
C GLN A 76 5.65 9.95 3.52
N PHE A 77 4.52 9.29 3.79
CA PHE A 77 4.36 7.84 3.65
C PHE A 77 4.64 7.33 2.23
N ALA A 78 4.20 8.07 1.22
CA ALA A 78 4.47 7.75 -0.18
C ALA A 78 5.97 7.71 -0.48
N TYR A 79 6.71 8.71 -0.01
CA TYR A 79 8.16 8.81 -0.20
C TYR A 79 8.94 7.80 0.65
N SER A 80 8.55 7.63 1.91
CA SER A 80 9.31 6.84 2.89
C SER A 80 9.07 5.34 2.77
N LEU A 81 7.88 4.91 2.35
CA LEU A 81 7.51 3.48 2.31
C LEU A 81 7.10 3.02 0.91
N ILE A 82 6.13 3.71 0.28
CA ILE A 82 5.53 3.23 -0.96
C ILE A 82 6.53 3.18 -2.13
N LEU A 83 7.21 4.30 -2.42
CA LEU A 83 8.15 4.39 -3.54
C LEU A 83 9.38 3.49 -3.36
N PRO A 84 9.98 3.36 -2.16
CA PRO A 84 11.00 2.35 -1.92
C PRO A 84 10.52 0.93 -2.19
N ALA A 85 9.34 0.54 -1.69
CA ALA A 85 8.76 -0.79 -1.96
C ALA A 85 8.61 -1.03 -3.47
N MET A 86 8.04 -0.06 -4.20
CA MET A 86 7.86 -0.14 -5.65
C MET A 86 9.18 -0.31 -6.41
N THR A 87 10.29 0.26 -5.91
CA THR A 87 11.62 0.16 -6.54
C THR A 87 12.10 -1.28 -6.63
N TYR A 88 11.89 -2.07 -5.58
CA TYR A 88 12.25 -3.48 -5.53
C TYR A 88 11.17 -4.36 -6.18
N ASP A 89 9.90 -4.01 -5.98
CA ASP A 89 8.76 -4.84 -6.39
C ASP A 89 8.44 -4.78 -7.90
N GLN A 90 9.01 -3.81 -8.62
CA GLN A 90 8.97 -3.78 -10.09
C GLN A 90 9.98 -4.73 -10.77
N LEU A 91 10.88 -5.37 -10.01
CA LEU A 91 11.91 -6.27 -10.55
C LEU A 91 11.36 -7.69 -10.75
N SER A 92 11.89 -8.42 -11.74
CA SER A 92 11.49 -9.83 -11.95
C SER A 92 11.90 -10.77 -10.82
N THR A 93 12.79 -10.33 -9.93
CA THR A 93 13.33 -11.08 -8.79
C THR A 93 12.64 -10.75 -7.46
N THR A 94 11.58 -9.91 -7.48
CA THR A 94 10.75 -9.68 -6.29
C THR A 94 10.02 -10.95 -5.87
N HIS A 95 9.37 -10.92 -4.72
CA HIS A 95 8.55 -12.01 -4.19
C HIS A 95 7.18 -11.50 -3.70
N PRO A 96 6.19 -12.39 -3.50
CA PRO A 96 4.96 -12.06 -2.79
C PRO A 96 5.22 -11.65 -1.34
N VAL A 97 4.30 -10.89 -0.74
CA VAL A 97 4.41 -10.45 0.66
C VAL A 97 4.26 -11.64 1.62
N ALA A 98 3.32 -12.53 1.34
CA ALA A 98 3.18 -13.83 1.98
C ALA A 98 3.73 -14.90 1.05
N MET A 99 4.79 -15.58 1.47
CA MET A 99 5.47 -16.61 0.67
C MET A 99 4.89 -18.00 0.91
N ASP A 100 5.37 -18.97 0.13
CA ASP A 100 5.07 -20.38 0.35
C ASP A 100 5.79 -20.88 1.62
N SER A 101 5.16 -21.77 2.39
CA SER A 101 5.68 -22.27 3.66
C SER A 101 6.98 -23.04 3.53
N ASP A 102 7.21 -23.62 2.35
CA ASP A 102 8.39 -24.41 2.03
C ASP A 102 9.64 -23.55 1.77
N PHE A 103 9.49 -22.23 1.67
CA PHE A 103 10.61 -21.28 1.55
C PHE A 103 11.33 -21.10 2.90
N THR A 104 12.06 -22.14 3.32
CA THR A 104 12.75 -22.19 4.62
C THR A 104 14.26 -21.93 4.52
N GLU A 105 14.85 -22.09 3.33
CA GLU A 105 16.31 -22.03 3.16
C GLU A 105 16.91 -20.62 3.31
N ASN A 106 16.09 -19.56 3.27
CA ASN A 106 16.59 -18.18 3.31
C ASN A 106 15.65 -17.20 4.05
N ILE A 107 15.22 -17.55 5.26
CA ILE A 107 14.36 -16.69 6.11
C ILE A 107 14.94 -15.26 6.26
N HIS A 108 16.26 -15.12 6.35
CA HIS A 108 16.92 -13.81 6.46
C HIS A 108 16.68 -12.89 5.26
N LEU A 109 16.45 -13.45 4.07
CA LEU A 109 16.14 -12.67 2.86
C LEU A 109 14.72 -12.09 2.88
N MET A 110 13.86 -12.55 3.80
CA MET A 110 12.51 -12.03 3.98
C MET A 110 12.50 -10.74 4.82
N PHE A 111 13.61 -10.38 5.46
CA PHE A 111 13.72 -9.12 6.18
C PHE A 111 14.12 -8.01 5.21
N ASP A 112 13.21 -7.67 4.31
CA ASP A 112 13.47 -6.78 3.17
C ASP A 112 12.37 -5.72 2.97
N HIS A 113 12.49 -4.92 1.91
CA HIS A 113 11.51 -3.88 1.60
C HIS A 113 10.11 -4.42 1.25
N ILE A 114 9.96 -5.70 0.90
CA ILE A 114 8.67 -6.30 0.60
C ILE A 114 7.94 -6.60 1.91
N SER A 115 8.54 -7.31 2.86
CA SER A 115 7.87 -7.63 4.12
C SER A 115 7.61 -6.41 5.00
N TYR A 116 8.52 -5.43 4.99
CA TYR A 116 8.37 -4.17 5.75
C TYR A 116 7.50 -3.16 4.98
N ASN A 117 8.03 -2.59 3.90
CA ASN A 117 7.43 -1.42 3.26
C ASN A 117 6.15 -1.78 2.47
N LYS A 118 6.15 -2.86 1.67
CA LYS A 118 4.93 -3.28 0.96
C LYS A 118 3.88 -3.80 1.96
N GLY A 119 4.29 -4.58 2.96
CA GLY A 119 3.43 -5.00 4.07
C GLY A 119 2.70 -3.83 4.74
N ALA A 120 3.42 -2.78 5.13
CA ALA A 120 2.82 -1.57 5.70
C ALA A 120 1.92 -0.83 4.70
N THR A 121 2.31 -0.79 3.43
CA THR A 121 1.56 -0.07 2.40
C THR A 121 0.22 -0.72 2.09
N ILE A 122 0.14 -2.06 2.05
CA ILE A 122 -1.14 -2.74 1.83
C ILE A 122 -2.09 -2.58 3.02
N LEU A 123 -1.56 -2.46 4.25
CA LEU A 123 -2.34 -2.11 5.44
C LEU A 123 -2.86 -0.66 5.37
N PHE A 124 -2.02 0.29 4.97
CA PHE A 124 -2.41 1.68 4.73
C PHE A 124 -3.50 1.79 3.67
N MET A 125 -3.34 1.06 2.55
CA MET A 125 -4.34 0.95 1.50
C MET A 125 -5.65 0.37 2.02
N LEU A 126 -5.61 -0.70 2.82
CA LEU A 126 -6.80 -1.28 3.43
C LEU A 126 -7.50 -0.26 4.35
N MET A 127 -6.75 0.44 5.20
CA MET A 127 -7.28 1.48 6.08
C MET A 127 -7.96 2.62 5.30
N ASN A 128 -7.33 3.11 4.23
CA ASN A 128 -7.91 4.11 3.32
C ASN A 128 -9.19 3.59 2.63
N THR A 129 -9.29 2.27 2.48
CA THR A 129 -10.42 1.64 1.81
C THR A 129 -11.62 1.46 2.74
N ILE A 130 -11.42 0.91 3.95
CA ILE A 130 -12.51 0.55 4.89
C ILE A 130 -12.76 1.61 5.97
N GLY A 131 -11.91 2.63 6.05
CA GLY A 131 -11.94 3.68 7.06
C GLY A 131 -11.17 3.30 8.33
N GLU A 132 -10.54 4.29 8.95
CA GLU A 132 -9.68 4.14 10.14
C GLU A 132 -10.39 3.45 11.30
N SER A 133 -11.63 3.84 11.62
CA SER A 133 -12.39 3.24 12.72
C SER A 133 -12.66 1.75 12.50
N THR A 134 -13.00 1.37 11.26
CA THR A 134 -13.27 -0.02 10.89
C THR A 134 -11.97 -0.83 10.92
N PHE A 135 -10.89 -0.28 10.36
CA PHE A 135 -9.57 -0.90 10.37
C PHE A 135 -9.09 -1.16 11.80
N MET A 136 -9.15 -0.16 12.69
CA MET A 136 -8.76 -0.32 14.09
C MET A 136 -9.62 -1.35 14.82
N LYS A 137 -10.93 -1.42 14.51
CA LYS A 137 -11.80 -2.48 15.03
C LYS A 137 -11.34 -3.87 14.57
N CYS A 138 -10.99 -4.05 13.30
CA CYS A 138 -10.44 -5.31 12.80
C CYS A 138 -9.15 -5.69 13.53
N VAL A 139 -8.22 -4.74 13.71
CA VAL A 139 -6.96 -4.95 14.44
C VAL A 139 -7.21 -5.37 15.88
N GLN A 140 -8.14 -4.71 16.59
CA GLN A 140 -8.49 -5.08 17.96
C GLN A 140 -9.07 -6.49 18.05
N ILE A 141 -9.92 -6.89 17.10
CA ILE A 141 -10.49 -8.24 17.06
C ILE A 141 -9.39 -9.26 16.77
N TYR A 142 -8.51 -8.99 15.81
CA TYR A 142 -7.35 -9.82 15.48
C TYR A 142 -6.46 -10.06 16.70
N LEU A 143 -6.05 -8.99 17.40
CA LEU A 143 -5.20 -9.11 18.59
C LEU A 143 -5.89 -9.88 19.72
N LYS A 144 -7.21 -9.74 19.89
CA LYS A 144 -7.98 -10.50 20.91
C LYS A 144 -8.12 -11.98 20.56
N ASN A 145 -8.39 -12.29 19.30
CA ASN A 145 -8.63 -13.66 18.85
C ASN A 145 -7.36 -14.51 18.89
N PHE A 146 -6.20 -13.90 18.60
CA PHE A 146 -4.92 -14.62 18.51
C PHE A 146 -3.96 -14.31 19.67
N ALA A 147 -4.43 -13.66 20.73
CA ALA A 147 -3.61 -13.36 21.90
C ALA A 147 -2.93 -14.61 22.46
N TYR A 148 -1.62 -14.54 22.65
CA TYR A 148 -0.75 -15.64 23.11
C TYR A 148 -0.76 -16.87 22.19
N SER A 149 -1.00 -16.64 20.90
CA SER A 149 -1.11 -17.69 19.87
C SER A 149 -0.58 -17.17 18.53
N ASN A 150 -0.83 -17.95 17.49
CA ASN A 150 -0.36 -17.68 16.14
C ASN A 150 -1.47 -17.35 15.15
N SER A 151 -1.14 -16.58 14.12
CA SER A 151 -2.03 -16.21 13.02
C SER A 151 -1.36 -16.36 11.65
N ASP A 152 -2.18 -16.41 10.60
CA ASP A 152 -1.75 -16.33 9.20
C ASP A 152 -2.51 -15.21 8.48
N SER A 153 -2.08 -14.91 7.25
CA SER A 153 -2.69 -13.85 6.42
C SER A 153 -4.19 -14.06 6.21
N LEU A 154 -4.62 -15.31 5.96
CA LEU A 154 -6.03 -15.65 5.70
C LEU A 154 -6.91 -15.36 6.92
N SER A 155 -6.43 -15.69 8.11
CA SER A 155 -7.13 -15.43 9.38
C SER A 155 -7.40 -13.94 9.60
N LEU A 156 -6.45 -13.08 9.21
CA LEU A 156 -6.63 -11.62 9.26
C LEU A 156 -7.69 -11.15 8.26
N TRP A 157 -7.68 -11.67 7.04
CA TRP A 157 -8.62 -11.29 5.99
C TRP A 157 -10.05 -11.75 6.28
N GLU A 158 -10.22 -12.92 6.90
CA GLU A 158 -11.53 -13.39 7.38
C GLU A 158 -12.14 -12.40 8.39
N ILE A 159 -11.33 -11.87 9.32
CA ILE A 159 -11.78 -10.85 10.28
C ILE A 159 -12.24 -9.58 9.55
N VAL A 160 -11.48 -9.12 8.56
CA VAL A 160 -11.83 -7.94 7.76
C VAL A 160 -13.16 -8.16 7.03
N THR A 161 -13.34 -9.31 6.39
CA THR A 161 -14.60 -9.67 5.73
C THR A 161 -15.77 -9.68 6.71
N ASN A 162 -15.59 -10.29 7.89
CA ASN A 162 -16.65 -10.39 8.90
C ASN A 162 -17.05 -9.02 9.48
N VAL A 163 -16.09 -8.12 9.72
CA VAL A 163 -16.36 -6.78 10.26
C VAL A 163 -17.02 -5.88 9.24
N THR A 164 -16.59 -5.96 7.98
CA THR A 164 -17.11 -5.10 6.89
C THR A 164 -18.37 -5.66 6.24
N GLY A 165 -18.64 -6.95 6.39
CA GLY A 165 -19.71 -7.67 5.71
C GLY A 165 -19.50 -7.81 4.20
N ASN A 166 -18.28 -7.62 3.69
CA ASN A 166 -18.00 -7.61 2.26
C ASN A 166 -16.77 -8.45 1.90
N LYS A 167 -17.02 -9.53 1.14
CA LYS A 167 -15.99 -10.48 0.70
C LYS A 167 -14.95 -9.89 -0.27
N ILE A 168 -15.22 -8.72 -0.87
CA ILE A 168 -14.25 -8.08 -1.78
C ILE A 168 -12.91 -7.79 -1.10
N PHE A 169 -12.91 -7.56 0.22
CA PHE A 169 -11.68 -7.22 0.94
C PHE A 169 -10.76 -8.42 1.13
N GLU A 170 -11.32 -9.62 1.34
CA GLU A 170 -10.53 -10.85 1.35
C GLU A 170 -9.97 -11.16 -0.04
N GLU A 171 -10.77 -11.03 -1.10
CA GLU A 171 -10.31 -11.18 -2.48
C GLU A 171 -9.19 -10.19 -2.81
N MET A 172 -9.40 -8.92 -2.48
CA MET A 172 -8.43 -7.84 -2.63
C MET A 172 -7.13 -8.18 -1.90
N MET A 173 -7.20 -8.36 -0.57
CA MET A 173 -5.99 -8.49 0.23
C MET A 173 -5.25 -9.79 -0.04
N THR A 174 -5.95 -10.88 -0.37
CA THR A 174 -5.33 -12.13 -0.83
C THR A 174 -4.54 -11.91 -2.12
N ALA A 175 -5.09 -11.18 -3.09
CA ALA A 175 -4.36 -10.86 -4.32
C ALA A 175 -3.13 -9.97 -4.04
N TRP A 176 -3.21 -9.02 -3.11
CA TRP A 176 -2.09 -8.14 -2.75
C TRP A 176 -1.00 -8.83 -1.92
N THR A 177 -1.33 -9.89 -1.16
CA THR A 177 -0.35 -10.65 -0.39
C THR A 177 0.31 -11.77 -1.19
N LEU A 178 -0.46 -12.51 -2.00
CA LEU A 178 0.02 -13.72 -2.68
C LEU A 178 0.59 -13.46 -4.08
N ASN A 179 0.23 -12.35 -4.74
CA ASN A 179 0.83 -12.01 -6.03
C ASN A 179 2.08 -11.15 -5.82
N GLN A 180 3.17 -11.54 -6.49
CA GLN A 180 4.38 -10.75 -6.59
C GLN A 180 4.19 -9.50 -7.46
N GLY A 181 4.90 -8.41 -7.14
CA GLY A 181 4.77 -7.16 -7.88
C GLY A 181 3.53 -6.37 -7.52
N TYR A 182 3.27 -5.35 -8.35
CA TYR A 182 2.12 -4.46 -8.24
C TYR A 182 1.67 -4.01 -9.64
N PRO A 183 0.45 -3.50 -9.80
CA PRO A 183 -0.04 -3.08 -11.10
C PRO A 183 0.39 -1.65 -11.47
N ILE A 184 0.55 -1.43 -12.78
CA ILE A 184 0.36 -0.12 -13.39
C ILE A 184 -1.09 -0.05 -13.90
N VAL A 185 -1.81 0.99 -13.50
CA VAL A 185 -3.19 1.26 -13.89
C VAL A 185 -3.20 2.32 -14.96
N THR A 186 -3.63 1.94 -16.16
CA THR A 186 -3.80 2.83 -17.30
C THR A 186 -5.23 3.34 -17.36
N ILE A 187 -5.40 4.66 -17.53
CA ILE A 187 -6.69 5.30 -17.83
C ILE A 187 -6.61 6.00 -19.19
N SER A 188 -7.55 5.72 -20.08
CA SER A 188 -7.63 6.31 -21.41
C SER A 188 -9.07 6.68 -21.78
N THR A 189 -9.22 7.70 -22.63
CA THR A 189 -10.52 8.10 -23.18
C THR A 189 -11.00 7.06 -24.19
N THR A 190 -12.29 6.78 -24.21
CA THR A 190 -12.93 6.01 -25.30
C THR A 190 -13.46 6.93 -26.39
N ASN A 191 -14.05 6.36 -27.45
CA ASN A 191 -14.75 7.13 -28.49
C ASN A 191 -16.05 7.78 -27.99
N THR A 192 -16.54 7.39 -26.82
CA THR A 192 -17.75 7.93 -26.22
C THR A 192 -17.40 8.91 -25.10
N THR A 193 -17.89 10.14 -25.22
CA THR A 193 -17.68 11.19 -24.21
C THR A 193 -18.12 10.73 -22.82
N GLY A 194 -17.27 10.95 -21.82
CA GLY A 194 -17.53 10.57 -20.42
C GLY A 194 -17.24 9.10 -20.07
N LEU A 195 -16.94 8.26 -21.07
CA LEU A 195 -16.50 6.88 -20.86
C LEU A 195 -14.98 6.75 -20.96
N TYR A 196 -14.39 6.15 -19.94
CA TYR A 196 -12.95 5.94 -19.83
C TYR A 196 -12.66 4.46 -19.67
N LEU A 197 -11.73 3.94 -20.48
CA LEU A 197 -11.21 2.60 -20.31
C LEU A 197 -10.14 2.66 -19.23
N VAL A 198 -10.31 1.85 -18.20
CA VAL A 198 -9.31 1.65 -17.17
C VAL A 198 -8.83 0.21 -17.25
N SER A 199 -7.53 0.01 -17.33
CA SER A 199 -6.90 -1.31 -17.36
C SER A 199 -5.75 -1.40 -16.37
N GLN A 200 -5.39 -2.62 -16.02
CA GLN A 200 -4.25 -2.92 -15.17
C GLN A 200 -3.37 -4.00 -15.81
N GLU A 201 -2.07 -3.87 -15.58
CA GLU A 201 -1.07 -4.87 -15.92
C GLU A 201 0.03 -4.84 -14.86
N ARG A 202 0.76 -5.95 -14.67
CA ARG A 202 1.87 -5.98 -13.73
C ARG A 202 2.94 -4.98 -14.19
N MET A 203 3.36 -4.08 -13.29
CA MET A 203 4.52 -3.23 -13.52
C MET A 203 5.79 -4.10 -13.46
N LEU A 204 6.54 -4.13 -14.56
CA LEU A 204 7.80 -4.86 -14.65
C LEU A 204 8.86 -3.97 -15.30
N LEU A 205 9.92 -3.67 -14.56
CA LEU A 205 11.12 -3.02 -15.07
C LEU A 205 12.11 -4.09 -15.51
N THR A 206 12.27 -4.26 -16.82
CA THR A 206 13.16 -5.27 -17.39
C THR A 206 13.79 -4.76 -18.69
N ALA A 207 15.07 -5.04 -18.90
CA ALA A 207 15.73 -4.85 -20.19
C ALA A 207 15.40 -5.98 -21.19
N ASP A 208 14.94 -7.12 -20.68
CA ASP A 208 14.56 -8.28 -21.47
C ASP A 208 13.09 -8.17 -21.90
N LYS A 209 12.86 -7.93 -23.20
CA LYS A 209 11.53 -7.82 -23.80
C LYS A 209 10.75 -9.13 -23.76
N ASN A 210 11.41 -10.28 -23.66
CA ASN A 210 10.73 -11.57 -23.59
C ASN A 210 10.00 -11.75 -22.24
N LYS A 211 10.55 -11.18 -21.16
CA LYS A 211 9.92 -11.17 -19.82
C LYS A 211 8.62 -10.34 -19.76
N LEU A 212 8.44 -9.38 -20.66
CA LEU A 212 7.17 -8.63 -20.78
C LEU A 212 6.06 -9.50 -21.39
N ASN A 213 6.41 -10.49 -22.21
CA ASN A 213 5.47 -11.32 -22.96
C ASN A 213 5.22 -12.70 -22.34
N HIS A 214 5.81 -13.01 -21.18
CA HIS A 214 5.59 -14.30 -20.52
C HIS A 214 4.11 -14.43 -20.10
N THR A 215 3.44 -15.41 -20.71
CA THR A 215 2.04 -15.79 -20.48
C THR A 215 1.73 -16.16 -19.03
N ALA A 216 2.75 -16.45 -18.20
CA ALA A 216 2.60 -16.65 -16.76
C ALA A 216 2.09 -15.40 -16.02
N HIS A 217 2.26 -14.20 -16.59
CA HIS A 217 1.67 -12.96 -16.06
C HIS A 217 0.31 -12.63 -16.68
N ALA A 218 -0.14 -13.42 -17.66
CA ALA A 218 -1.35 -13.14 -18.43
C ALA A 218 -2.65 -13.48 -17.69
N GLU A 219 -2.61 -13.95 -16.44
CA GLU A 219 -3.82 -14.13 -15.61
C GLU A 219 -3.83 -13.32 -14.31
N ILE A 220 -2.69 -12.75 -13.91
CA ILE A 220 -2.59 -12.00 -12.65
C ILE A 220 -3.31 -10.65 -12.78
N TYR A 221 -4.19 -10.35 -11.82
CA TYR A 221 -4.78 -9.03 -11.61
C TYR A 221 -5.01 -8.82 -10.12
N TRP A 222 -5.17 -7.57 -9.73
CA TRP A 222 -5.50 -7.16 -8.37
C TRP A 222 -6.88 -6.51 -8.36
N PRO A 223 -7.77 -6.83 -7.41
CA PRO A 223 -8.91 -5.97 -7.13
C PRO A 223 -8.41 -4.62 -6.59
N ILE A 224 -8.75 -3.52 -7.26
CA ILE A 224 -8.24 -2.18 -6.93
C ILE A 224 -9.41 -1.22 -6.65
N PRO A 225 -9.48 -0.63 -5.44
CA PRO A 225 -10.23 0.60 -5.21
C PRO A 225 -9.51 1.77 -5.90
N ILE A 226 -10.17 2.38 -6.87
CA ILE A 226 -9.65 3.52 -7.62
C ILE A 226 -10.33 4.78 -7.10
N ASP A 227 -9.62 5.47 -6.24
CA ASP A 227 -9.98 6.82 -5.82
C ASP A 227 -9.53 7.83 -6.87
N TYR A 228 -10.43 8.72 -7.23
CA TYR A 228 -10.22 9.73 -8.24
C TYR A 228 -10.82 11.08 -7.87
N VAL A 229 -10.20 12.12 -8.40
CA VAL A 229 -10.63 13.52 -8.31
C VAL A 229 -10.64 14.14 -9.72
N THR A 230 -11.40 15.21 -9.89
CA THR A 230 -11.62 15.89 -11.19
C THR A 230 -11.46 17.40 -11.04
N GLU A 231 -11.48 18.16 -12.14
CA GLU A 231 -11.36 19.62 -12.08
C GLU A 231 -12.47 20.31 -11.31
N THR A 232 -13.66 19.71 -11.36
CA THR A 232 -14.88 20.19 -10.70
C THR A 232 -14.90 19.85 -9.21
N GLU A 233 -14.23 18.77 -8.83
CA GLU A 233 -14.20 18.25 -7.46
C GLU A 233 -12.78 17.83 -7.06
N PRO A 234 -11.81 18.77 -7.01
CA PRO A 234 -10.39 18.46 -6.80
C PRO A 234 -10.08 17.91 -5.40
N PHE A 235 -10.95 18.19 -4.42
CA PHE A 235 -10.80 17.78 -3.02
C PHE A 235 -11.83 16.75 -2.56
N ASN A 236 -12.77 16.36 -3.43
CA ASN A 236 -13.82 15.38 -3.10
C ASN A 236 -13.55 14.08 -3.85
N SER A 237 -12.80 13.19 -3.21
CA SER A 237 -12.44 11.89 -3.78
C SER A 237 -13.66 10.99 -3.93
N LYS A 238 -13.84 10.43 -5.12
CA LYS A 238 -14.83 9.39 -5.42
C LYS A 238 -14.15 8.07 -5.68
N ARG A 239 -14.84 6.96 -5.47
CA ARG A 239 -14.29 5.60 -5.65
C ARG A 239 -15.03 4.81 -6.70
N VAL A 240 -14.28 4.09 -7.54
CA VAL A 240 -14.77 2.97 -8.34
C VAL A 240 -13.92 1.73 -8.10
N TRP A 241 -14.45 0.54 -8.39
CA TRP A 241 -13.74 -0.73 -8.19
C TRP A 241 -13.38 -1.38 -9.52
N LEU A 242 -12.08 -1.61 -9.72
CA LEU A 242 -11.55 -2.41 -10.82
C LEU A 242 -11.29 -3.83 -10.31
N THR A 243 -12.24 -4.73 -10.54
CA THR A 243 -12.21 -6.15 -10.15
C THR A 243 -11.95 -7.07 -11.36
N SER A 244 -11.33 -6.52 -12.39
CA SER A 244 -11.00 -7.20 -13.64
C SER A 244 -9.74 -6.56 -14.24
N LYS A 245 -9.17 -7.18 -15.28
CA LYS A 245 -8.03 -6.60 -16.00
C LYS A 245 -8.33 -5.26 -16.65
N SER A 246 -9.55 -5.08 -17.12
CA SER A 246 -10.00 -3.84 -17.70
C SER A 246 -11.50 -3.68 -17.52
N LYS A 247 -11.93 -2.44 -17.35
CA LYS A 247 -13.33 -2.06 -17.28
C LYS A 247 -13.49 -0.65 -17.82
N THR A 248 -14.57 -0.44 -18.56
CA THR A 248 -14.99 0.91 -18.94
C THR A 248 -15.83 1.49 -17.82
N PHE A 249 -15.43 2.65 -17.31
CA PHE A 249 -16.18 3.39 -16.31
C PHE A 249 -16.85 4.59 -16.95
N ASN A 250 -18.08 4.86 -16.53
CA ASN A 250 -18.77 6.11 -16.81
C ASN A 250 -18.52 7.06 -15.64
N PHE A 251 -17.69 8.07 -15.83
CA PHE A 251 -17.44 9.09 -14.81
C PHE A 251 -18.41 10.29 -14.91
N SER A 252 -19.42 10.19 -15.79
CA SER A 252 -20.58 11.07 -15.92
C SER A 252 -20.32 12.50 -16.43
N SER A 253 -19.08 12.86 -16.76
CA SER A 253 -18.75 14.16 -17.36
C SER A 253 -17.53 14.07 -18.27
N ASN A 254 -17.42 14.98 -19.24
CA ASN A 254 -16.19 15.21 -19.99
C ASN A 254 -15.27 16.12 -19.18
N TYR A 255 -14.61 15.54 -18.17
CA TYR A 255 -13.69 16.28 -17.31
C TYR A 255 -12.53 16.87 -18.11
N GLU A 256 -12.11 18.09 -17.74
CA GLU A 256 -10.86 18.64 -18.23
C GLU A 256 -9.71 17.76 -17.76
N TRP A 257 -9.74 17.28 -16.52
CA TRP A 257 -8.79 16.27 -16.10
C TRP A 257 -9.42 15.35 -15.06
N ILE A 258 -8.94 14.11 -15.06
CA ILE A 258 -9.24 13.11 -14.05
C ILE A 258 -7.91 12.61 -13.52
N LYS A 259 -7.72 12.69 -12.20
CA LYS A 259 -6.55 12.17 -11.51
C LYS A 259 -7.00 10.99 -10.66
N ILE A 260 -6.43 9.82 -10.92
CA ILE A 260 -6.62 8.63 -10.09
C ILE A 260 -5.46 8.49 -9.09
N ASN A 261 -5.61 7.57 -8.13
CA ASN A 261 -4.70 7.39 -7.00
C ASN A 261 -4.53 8.71 -6.21
N HIS A 262 -5.66 9.29 -5.79
CA HIS A 262 -5.66 10.49 -4.97
C HIS A 262 -4.86 10.27 -3.67
N ASN A 263 -4.07 11.26 -3.25
CA ASN A 263 -3.10 11.21 -2.14
C ASN A 263 -2.08 10.07 -2.17
N PHE A 264 -1.90 9.39 -3.32
CA PHE A 264 -1.04 8.22 -3.42
C PHE A 264 -1.40 7.13 -2.40
N GLY A 265 -2.69 7.02 -2.06
CA GLY A 265 -3.20 6.15 -1.00
C GLY A 265 -3.20 4.66 -1.33
N TYR A 266 -2.82 4.28 -2.55
CA TYR A 266 -2.93 2.92 -3.08
C TYR A 266 -1.63 2.45 -3.75
N TYR A 267 -1.36 1.15 -3.67
CA TYR A 267 -0.11 0.54 -4.12
C TYR A 267 -0.07 0.24 -5.62
N TYR A 268 -0.30 1.25 -6.46
CA TYR A 268 -0.18 1.12 -7.92
C TYR A 268 0.39 2.38 -8.58
N ARG A 269 1.05 2.21 -9.73
CA ARG A 269 1.45 3.33 -10.56
C ARG A 269 0.33 3.71 -11.51
N THR A 270 0.24 4.99 -11.84
CA THR A 270 -0.75 5.48 -12.80
C THR A 270 -0.11 5.80 -14.14
N HIS A 271 -0.77 5.38 -15.22
CA HIS A 271 -0.47 5.78 -16.58
C HIS A 271 -1.68 6.47 -17.20
N TYR A 272 -1.51 7.72 -17.63
CA TYR A 272 -2.58 8.49 -18.28
C TYR A 272 -2.37 8.44 -19.79
N GLY A 273 -3.42 8.09 -20.54
CA GLY A 273 -3.42 8.24 -21.99
C GLY A 273 -3.10 9.67 -22.40
N LYS A 274 -2.42 9.84 -23.56
CA LYS A 274 -1.83 11.11 -24.01
C LYS A 274 -2.74 12.33 -23.82
N GLY A 275 -4.00 12.25 -24.25
CA GLY A 275 -4.94 13.36 -24.14
C GLY A 275 -5.26 13.76 -22.69
N ILE A 276 -5.35 12.80 -21.76
CA ILE A 276 -5.58 13.09 -20.34
C ILE A 276 -4.31 13.70 -19.72
N LEU A 277 -3.14 13.14 -20.04
CA LEU A 277 -1.85 13.61 -19.54
C LEU A 277 -1.57 15.05 -19.95
N GLU A 278 -1.86 15.41 -21.21
CA GLU A 278 -1.72 16.77 -21.73
C GLU A 278 -2.59 17.76 -20.95
N LYS A 279 -3.84 17.41 -20.66
CA LYS A 279 -4.75 18.28 -19.90
C LYS A 279 -4.33 18.43 -18.43
N ILE A 280 -3.86 17.35 -17.78
CA ILE A 280 -3.25 17.42 -16.44
C ILE A 280 -2.03 18.35 -16.46
N SER A 281 -1.13 18.17 -17.43
CA SER A 281 0.09 18.99 -17.58
C SER A 281 -0.23 20.48 -17.76
N LEU A 282 -1.22 20.81 -18.60
CA LEU A 282 -1.68 22.19 -18.78
C LEU A 282 -2.28 22.77 -17.50
N SER A 283 -3.04 21.96 -16.74
CA SER A 283 -3.64 22.39 -15.47
C SER A 283 -2.58 22.68 -14.42
N LEU A 284 -1.55 21.84 -14.31
CA LEU A 284 -0.43 22.04 -13.37
C LEU A 284 0.40 23.29 -13.69
N LYS A 285 0.56 23.63 -14.97
CA LYS A 285 1.23 24.88 -15.38
C LYS A 285 0.43 26.12 -14.96
N LYS A 286 -0.90 26.03 -14.94
CA LYS A 286 -1.77 27.15 -14.51
C LYS A 286 -1.87 27.23 -12.99
N ASN A 287 -2.04 26.09 -12.32
CA ASN A 287 -2.15 25.99 -10.88
C ASN A 287 -1.53 24.68 -10.37
N PRO A 288 -0.35 24.73 -9.73
CA PRO A 288 0.29 23.55 -9.15
C PRO A 288 -0.51 22.89 -8.03
N SER A 289 -1.43 23.60 -7.37
CA SER A 289 -2.24 23.04 -6.28
C SER A 289 -3.24 21.98 -6.76
N VAL A 290 -3.41 21.81 -8.08
CA VAL A 290 -4.21 20.75 -8.71
C VAL A 290 -3.57 19.35 -8.52
N ALA A 291 -2.26 19.28 -8.21
CA ALA A 291 -1.56 18.02 -7.95
C ALA A 291 -1.71 17.49 -6.51
N VAL A 292 -2.11 18.36 -5.57
CA VAL A 292 -2.15 18.07 -4.13
C VAL A 292 -3.51 17.50 -3.76
#